data_AF-A0ABD3QVZ4-F1
#
_entry.id   AF-A0ABD3QVZ4-F1
#
_cell.length_a   1.000
_cell.length_b   1.000
_cell.length_c   1.000
_cell.angle_alpha   90.00
_cell.angle_beta   90.00
_cell.angle_gamma   90.00
#
_symmetry.space_group_name_H-M   'P 1'
#
loop_
_entity.id
_entity.type
_entity.pdbx_description
1 polymer ?
#
loop_
_entity_poly.entity_id
_entity_poly.type
_entity_poly.pdbx_seq_one_letter_code
_entity_poly.pdbx_strand_id
1 'polypeptide(L)'
;MSHLLSPNNNFPHFANTIIHRNLGIPKLLLGIAIIVYSLALVRLPSDSFAPIVKSDAKLKAPAPNGHHTINGVKMQYQCLSQPSLRDLITSTDQVILTMPAKAAGTTMHNFAKQCNKDSGLTVDYIDNLLNFKDLDHFDGILSKSFQMPPVLSSHMYTLDNFLYLIKNVPRSTLLIYIHREETARLQSAVNEVVTNWCRRGNGYPGVYLEPPTKDFFDKEDGSVCHVSEENLINDGLGEKGMELEIGLGATKLLHCETYNSILEYAPNMVFMDYKQANELQELISEKYCPDLEGDPIASNVGAEKETQTLVKVQSGAAGKPDLVLLRDWLKAKQNTLEWSLGMNSKASCTANTRIMEDNLFECEHGFVRASVVES
;
A
#
# COMPACT_ATOMS: atom_id res chain seq x y z
N MET A 1 -13.15 -48.73 34.27
CA MET A 1 -13.18 -49.66 33.13
C MET A 1 -12.75 -48.90 31.90
N SER A 2 -11.53 -49.18 31.49
CA SER A 2 -10.71 -48.47 30.52
C SER A 2 -10.81 -49.18 29.17
N HIS A 3 -11.18 -48.46 28.11
CA HIS A 3 -10.95 -48.90 26.74
C HIS A 3 -10.44 -47.74 25.90
N LEU A 4 -9.16 -47.81 25.60
CA LEU A 4 -8.41 -47.07 24.61
C LEU A 4 -8.79 -47.58 23.21
N LEU A 5 -9.06 -46.66 22.27
CA LEU A 5 -8.92 -46.93 20.84
C LEU A 5 -8.13 -45.77 20.22
N SER A 6 -6.99 -46.13 19.66
CA SER A 6 -6.08 -45.31 18.85
C SER A 6 -6.35 -45.62 17.38
N PRO A 7 -6.31 -44.63 16.46
CA PRO A 7 -6.16 -44.91 15.04
C PRO A 7 -4.70 -44.71 14.61
N ASN A 8 -4.09 -45.83 14.22
CA ASN A 8 -2.92 -45.92 13.35
C ASN A 8 -3.29 -45.41 11.94
N ASN A 9 -2.55 -44.43 11.41
CA ASN A 9 -2.53 -44.15 9.97
C ASN A 9 -1.08 -44.07 9.49
N ASN A 10 -0.67 -45.12 8.78
CA ASN A 10 0.56 -45.23 8.02
C ASN A 10 0.47 -44.38 6.75
N PHE A 11 1.39 -43.42 6.57
CA PHE A 11 1.65 -42.77 5.30
C PHE A 11 2.87 -43.41 4.61
N PRO A 12 2.85 -43.64 3.28
CA PRO A 12 4.02 -44.10 2.55
C PRO A 12 4.98 -42.93 2.29
N HIS A 13 6.25 -43.11 2.66
CA HIS A 13 7.36 -42.26 2.25
C HIS A 13 7.59 -42.40 0.73
N PHE A 14 7.36 -41.33 -0.02
CA PHE A 14 7.92 -41.18 -1.37
C PHE A 14 9.36 -40.66 -1.26
N ALA A 15 10.32 -41.54 -1.56
CA ALA A 15 11.71 -41.17 -1.77
C ALA A 15 11.88 -40.62 -3.20
N ASN A 16 12.08 -39.31 -3.34
CA ASN A 16 12.50 -38.71 -4.61
C ASN A 16 14.03 -38.82 -4.74
N THR A 17 14.49 -39.69 -5.64
CA THR A 17 15.89 -39.80 -6.05
C THR A 17 16.19 -38.70 -7.07
N ILE A 18 16.90 -37.64 -6.67
CA ILE A 18 17.45 -36.65 -7.59
C ILE A 18 18.78 -37.18 -8.14
N ILE A 19 18.78 -37.52 -9.43
CA ILE A 19 19.99 -37.86 -10.19
C ILE A 19 20.71 -36.56 -10.54
N HIS A 20 21.80 -36.25 -9.83
CA HIS A 20 22.72 -35.19 -10.23
C HIS A 20 23.55 -35.64 -11.45
N ARG A 21 23.24 -35.10 -12.63
CA ARG A 21 24.16 -35.13 -13.77
C ARG A 21 25.27 -34.10 -13.52
N ASN A 22 26.49 -34.61 -13.34
CA ASN A 22 27.73 -33.83 -13.29
C ASN A 22 27.96 -33.14 -14.65
N LEU A 23 27.67 -31.84 -14.73
CA LEU A 23 28.27 -30.95 -15.71
C LEU A 23 29.38 -30.18 -14.98
N GLY A 24 30.62 -30.58 -15.26
CA GLY A 24 31.83 -29.96 -14.73
C GLY A 24 32.03 -28.57 -15.32
N ILE A 25 31.41 -27.56 -14.71
CA ILE A 25 31.79 -26.17 -14.88
C ILE A 25 32.56 -25.78 -13.60
N PRO A 26 33.78 -25.21 -13.69
CA PRO A 26 34.56 -24.86 -12.51
C PRO A 26 33.79 -23.85 -11.66
N LYS A 27 33.44 -24.23 -10.43
CA LYS A 27 32.74 -23.37 -9.44
C LYS A 27 33.44 -22.01 -9.19
N LEU A 28 34.71 -21.90 -9.59
CA LEU A 28 35.49 -20.67 -9.52
C LEU A 28 35.01 -19.59 -10.51
N LEU A 29 34.54 -19.96 -11.71
CA LEU A 29 34.12 -18.98 -12.74
C LEU A 29 32.74 -18.38 -12.46
N LEU A 30 31.82 -19.15 -11.84
CA LEU A 30 30.50 -18.65 -11.45
C LEU A 30 30.61 -17.70 -10.25
N GLY A 31 31.50 -17.97 -9.30
CA GLY A 31 31.77 -17.08 -8.16
C GLY A 31 32.38 -15.74 -8.59
N ILE A 32 33.29 -15.75 -9.56
CA ILE A 32 33.91 -14.51 -10.08
C ILE A 32 32.89 -13.69 -10.89
N ALA A 33 32.03 -14.32 -11.69
CA ALA A 33 31.00 -13.60 -12.45
C ALA A 33 29.97 -12.90 -11.55
N ILE A 34 29.58 -13.51 -10.43
CA ILE A 34 28.64 -12.91 -9.47
C ILE A 34 29.32 -11.74 -8.73
N ILE A 35 30.57 -11.89 -8.28
CA ILE A 35 31.30 -10.81 -7.60
C ILE A 35 31.54 -9.62 -8.54
N VAL A 36 31.85 -9.86 -9.82
CA VAL A 36 32.03 -8.79 -10.82
C VAL A 36 30.70 -8.10 -11.15
N TYR A 37 29.57 -8.83 -11.21
CA TYR A 37 28.26 -8.24 -11.45
C TYR A 37 27.76 -7.42 -10.25
N SER A 38 28.01 -7.89 -9.02
CA SER A 38 27.70 -7.15 -7.78
C SER A 38 28.59 -5.92 -7.60
N LEU A 39 29.87 -5.96 -7.98
CA LEU A 39 30.76 -4.79 -7.93
C LEU A 39 30.50 -3.77 -9.05
N ALA A 40 29.98 -4.21 -10.21
CA ALA A 40 29.60 -3.32 -11.31
C ALA A 40 28.31 -2.53 -11.03
N LEU A 41 27.41 -3.06 -10.19
CA LEU A 41 26.19 -2.35 -9.75
C LEU A 41 26.43 -1.33 -8.62
N VAL A 42 27.58 -1.36 -7.95
CA VAL A 42 27.86 -0.54 -6.75
C VAL A 42 28.74 0.70 -7.04
N ARG A 43 29.26 0.86 -8.27
CA ARG A 43 29.93 2.11 -8.68
C ARG A 43 29.07 2.89 -9.67
N LEU A 44 28.08 3.60 -9.14
CA LEU A 44 27.54 4.77 -9.83
C LEU A 44 28.57 5.91 -9.71
N PRO A 45 29.03 6.51 -10.82
CA PRO A 45 29.83 7.73 -10.74
C PRO A 45 28.96 8.86 -10.16
N SER A 46 29.47 9.52 -9.12
CA SER A 46 28.81 10.64 -8.40
C SER A 46 28.44 11.84 -9.29
N ASP A 47 28.94 11.88 -10.53
CA ASP A 47 28.94 13.08 -11.36
C ASP A 47 28.03 12.97 -12.62
N SER A 48 27.12 12.00 -12.67
CA SER A 48 26.21 11.81 -13.82
C SER A 48 24.77 12.23 -13.52
N PHE A 49 24.57 13.43 -12.95
CA PHE A 49 23.25 14.06 -12.89
C PHE A 49 23.14 15.06 -14.04
N ALA A 50 22.39 14.70 -15.09
CA ALA A 50 22.01 15.65 -16.14
C ALA A 50 21.19 16.80 -15.53
N PRO A 51 21.38 18.06 -15.98
CA PRO A 51 20.62 19.19 -15.46
C PRO A 51 19.12 19.04 -15.77
N ILE A 52 18.33 19.27 -14.73
CA ILE A 52 16.87 19.18 -14.71
C ILE A 52 16.28 20.29 -15.60
N VAL A 53 15.59 19.91 -16.67
CA VAL A 53 14.70 20.81 -17.40
C VAL A 53 13.39 20.91 -16.61
N LYS A 54 13.16 22.04 -15.94
CA LYS A 54 11.85 22.37 -15.38
C LYS A 54 10.88 22.59 -16.54
N SER A 55 9.88 21.72 -16.68
CA SER A 55 8.76 21.97 -17.59
C SER A 55 7.75 22.86 -16.87
N ASP A 56 7.78 24.16 -17.16
CA ASP A 56 6.77 25.14 -16.73
C ASP A 56 5.46 25.02 -17.54
N ALA A 57 4.95 23.80 -17.70
CA ALA A 57 3.66 23.57 -18.32
C ALA A 57 2.56 23.87 -17.29
N LYS A 58 1.88 25.02 -17.44
CA LYS A 58 0.61 25.29 -16.76
C LYS A 58 -0.38 24.20 -17.14
N LEU A 59 -0.65 23.27 -16.22
CA LEU A 59 -1.72 22.29 -16.37
C LEU A 59 -3.06 23.03 -16.50
N LYS A 60 -3.73 22.77 -17.63
CA LYS A 60 -5.07 23.28 -17.93
C LYS A 60 -6.05 22.52 -17.03
N ALA A 61 -7.07 23.21 -16.50
CA ALA A 61 -8.11 22.54 -15.70
C ALA A 61 -8.69 21.35 -16.50
N PRO A 62 -8.78 20.16 -15.89
CA PRO A 62 -9.19 18.94 -16.57
C PRO A 62 -10.65 18.99 -16.98
N ALA A 63 -10.98 18.25 -18.04
CA ALA A 63 -12.35 18.05 -18.45
C ALA A 63 -13.06 17.12 -17.45
N PRO A 64 -14.34 17.35 -17.11
CA PRO A 64 -15.07 16.56 -16.10
C PRO A 64 -15.23 15.07 -16.47
N ASN A 65 -15.05 14.74 -17.75
CA ASN A 65 -15.04 13.39 -18.29
C ASN A 65 -13.83 13.23 -19.21
N GLY A 66 -13.16 12.08 -19.13
CA GLY A 66 -12.01 11.76 -19.97
C GLY A 66 -11.89 10.28 -20.28
N HIS A 67 -10.98 9.96 -21.20
CA HIS A 67 -10.59 8.58 -21.49
C HIS A 67 -9.08 8.47 -21.56
N HIS A 68 -8.53 7.39 -21.02
CA HIS A 68 -7.10 7.08 -21.10
C HIS A 68 -6.88 5.73 -21.72
N THR A 69 -5.87 5.64 -22.57
CA THR A 69 -5.45 4.37 -23.17
C THR A 69 -4.23 3.85 -22.43
N ILE A 70 -4.40 2.76 -21.67
CA ILE A 70 -3.31 2.08 -20.97
C ILE A 70 -3.10 0.75 -21.69
N ASN A 71 -1.93 0.55 -22.31
CA ASN A 71 -1.61 -0.66 -23.10
C ASN A 71 -2.67 -1.00 -24.17
N GLY A 72 -3.21 0.02 -24.84
CA GLY A 72 -4.25 -0.14 -25.86
C GLY A 72 -5.68 -0.22 -25.31
N VAL A 73 -5.85 -0.20 -23.99
CA VAL A 73 -7.15 -0.33 -23.34
C VAL A 73 -7.69 1.02 -22.88
N LYS A 74 -8.88 1.40 -23.38
CA LYS A 74 -9.52 2.68 -23.05
C LYS A 74 -10.33 2.58 -21.77
N MET A 75 -9.84 3.18 -20.69
CA MET A 75 -10.61 3.38 -19.46
C MET A 75 -11.28 4.74 -19.50
N GLN A 76 -12.59 4.78 -19.26
CA GLN A 76 -13.30 6.04 -19.03
C GLN A 76 -13.34 6.34 -17.54
N TYR A 77 -13.17 7.61 -17.23
CA TYR A 77 -13.29 8.11 -15.88
C TYR A 77 -14.22 9.32 -15.86
N GLN A 78 -15.00 9.37 -14.79
CA GLN A 78 -15.94 10.45 -14.52
C GLN A 78 -15.61 11.01 -13.14
N CYS A 79 -15.29 12.30 -13.07
CA CYS A 79 -15.22 12.99 -11.78
C CYS A 79 -16.62 12.99 -11.15
N LEU A 80 -16.72 12.56 -9.90
CA LEU A 80 -17.98 12.58 -9.17
C LEU A 80 -18.06 13.86 -8.32
N SER A 81 -19.23 14.49 -8.36
CA SER A 81 -19.60 15.48 -7.35
C SER A 81 -20.07 14.75 -6.08
N GLN A 82 -20.07 15.46 -4.95
CA GLN A 82 -20.56 14.93 -3.68
C GLN A 82 -22.01 14.40 -3.78
N PRO A 83 -22.99 15.10 -4.41
CA PRO A 83 -24.33 14.55 -4.62
C PRO A 83 -24.35 13.26 -5.44
N SER A 84 -23.55 13.16 -6.51
CA SER A 84 -23.49 11.95 -7.32
C SER A 84 -22.90 10.75 -6.58
N LEU A 85 -21.92 11.00 -5.70
CA LEU A 85 -21.40 9.94 -4.81
C LEU A 85 -22.44 9.52 -3.76
N ARG A 86 -23.17 10.49 -3.18
CA ARG A 86 -24.28 10.22 -2.25
C ARG A 86 -25.36 9.36 -2.91
N ASP A 87 -25.77 9.67 -4.12
CA ASP A 87 -26.74 8.88 -4.89
C ASP A 87 -26.22 7.45 -5.11
N LEU A 88 -24.93 7.28 -5.36
CA LEU A 88 -24.32 5.97 -5.55
C LEU A 88 -24.34 5.15 -4.24
N ILE A 89 -23.89 5.73 -3.14
CA ILE A 89 -23.90 5.10 -1.80
C ILE A 89 -25.34 4.74 -1.38
N THR A 90 -26.29 5.64 -1.63
CA THR A 90 -27.71 5.40 -1.30
C THR A 90 -28.35 4.32 -2.16
N SER A 91 -27.82 4.03 -3.34
CA SER A 91 -28.29 2.96 -4.22
C SER A 91 -27.72 1.56 -3.93
N THR A 92 -26.67 1.43 -3.12
CA THR A 92 -25.98 0.15 -2.87
C THR A 92 -26.41 -0.56 -1.59
N ASP A 93 -26.29 -1.87 -1.49
CA ASP A 93 -26.61 -2.60 -0.25
C ASP A 93 -25.43 -2.58 0.73
N GLN A 94 -24.22 -2.47 0.20
CA GLN A 94 -22.97 -2.55 0.96
C GLN A 94 -21.92 -1.61 0.36
N VAL A 95 -21.04 -1.10 1.23
CA VAL A 95 -19.82 -0.38 0.84
C VAL A 95 -18.60 -1.15 1.34
N ILE A 96 -17.63 -1.37 0.44
CA ILE A 96 -16.32 -1.92 0.79
C ILE A 96 -15.27 -0.85 0.56
N LEU A 97 -14.59 -0.45 1.63
CA LEU A 97 -13.46 0.46 1.62
C LEU A 97 -12.17 -0.36 1.52
N THR A 98 -11.36 -0.08 0.50
CA THR A 98 -10.07 -0.73 0.30
C THR A 98 -8.97 0.30 0.18
N MET A 99 -7.81 0.02 0.76
CA MET A 99 -6.69 0.94 0.74
C MET A 99 -5.34 0.22 0.79
N PRO A 100 -4.28 0.78 0.18
CA PRO A 100 -2.92 0.38 0.49
C PRO A 100 -2.55 0.81 1.92
N ALA A 101 -1.36 0.44 2.37
CA ALA A 101 -0.80 0.97 3.60
C ALA A 101 -0.65 2.51 3.55
N LYS A 102 -0.79 3.18 4.70
CA LYS A 102 -0.70 4.64 4.87
C LYS A 102 -1.67 5.50 4.03
N ALA A 103 -2.77 4.94 3.53
CA ALA A 103 -3.85 5.69 2.86
C ALA A 103 -5.11 5.77 3.74
N ALA A 104 -4.99 6.34 4.94
CA ALA A 104 -6.07 6.51 5.92
C ALA A 104 -6.73 5.22 6.47
N GLY A 105 -6.10 4.05 6.31
CA GLY A 105 -6.73 2.78 6.67
C GLY A 105 -7.16 2.64 8.13
N THR A 106 -6.33 3.02 9.12
CA THR A 106 -6.73 2.94 10.54
C THR A 106 -8.01 3.73 10.82
N THR A 107 -8.12 4.93 10.24
CA THR A 107 -9.29 5.79 10.36
C THR A 107 -10.54 5.08 9.82
N MET A 108 -10.44 4.51 8.61
CA MET A 108 -11.55 3.82 7.96
C MET A 108 -11.92 2.51 8.65
N HIS A 109 -10.93 1.78 9.19
CA HIS A 109 -11.17 0.59 10.01
C HIS A 109 -11.95 0.91 11.27
N ASN A 110 -11.53 1.95 12.00
CA ASN A 110 -12.23 2.38 13.21
C ASN A 110 -13.65 2.89 12.90
N PHE A 111 -13.81 3.59 11.77
CA PHE A 111 -15.13 3.99 11.29
C PHE A 111 -16.02 2.79 10.97
N ALA A 112 -15.58 1.88 10.12
CA ALA A 112 -16.35 0.68 9.76
C ALA A 112 -16.69 -0.17 11.00
N LYS A 113 -15.75 -0.31 11.95
CA LYS A 113 -15.98 -0.98 13.22
C LYS A 113 -17.12 -0.35 14.02
N GLN A 114 -17.12 0.98 14.17
CA GLN A 114 -18.18 1.68 14.89
C GLN A 114 -19.52 1.62 14.14
N CYS A 115 -19.48 1.75 12.81
CA CYS A 115 -20.66 1.65 11.95
C CYS A 115 -21.34 0.28 12.07
N ASN A 116 -20.57 -0.79 12.34
CA ASN A 116 -21.08 -2.15 12.51
C ASN A 116 -21.27 -2.58 13.97
N LYS A 117 -21.21 -1.66 14.95
CA LYS A 117 -21.26 -2.00 16.39
C LYS A 117 -22.48 -2.87 16.78
N ASP A 118 -23.61 -2.67 16.10
CA ASP A 118 -24.88 -3.36 16.37
C ASP A 118 -25.12 -4.59 15.48
N SER A 119 -24.18 -4.91 14.58
CA SER A 119 -24.33 -6.05 13.63
C SER A 119 -24.22 -7.43 14.30
N GLY A 120 -23.78 -7.49 15.56
CA GLY A 120 -23.52 -8.75 16.27
C GLY A 120 -22.28 -9.50 15.78
N LEU A 121 -21.55 -8.96 14.81
CA LEU A 121 -20.28 -9.50 14.33
C LEU A 121 -19.15 -9.03 15.25
N THR A 122 -18.25 -9.93 15.61
CA THR A 122 -17.12 -9.58 16.47
C THR A 122 -16.13 -8.68 15.71
N VAL A 123 -15.56 -7.72 16.43
CA VAL A 123 -14.58 -6.76 15.91
C VAL A 123 -13.40 -7.44 15.21
N ASP A 124 -12.90 -8.52 15.81
CA ASP A 124 -11.74 -9.27 15.30
C ASP A 124 -12.06 -10.02 14.00
N TYR A 125 -13.34 -10.18 13.66
CA TYR A 125 -13.79 -10.86 12.44
C TYR A 125 -13.83 -9.93 11.22
N ILE A 126 -13.98 -8.61 11.45
CA ILE A 126 -14.15 -7.62 10.38
C ILE A 126 -12.84 -6.91 10.04
N ASP A 127 -11.90 -6.83 10.99
CA ASP A 127 -10.67 -6.09 10.78
C ASP A 127 -9.77 -6.75 9.72
N ASN A 128 -9.44 -5.97 8.69
CA ASN A 128 -8.61 -6.37 7.55
C ASN A 128 -9.02 -7.70 6.90
N LEU A 129 -10.33 -7.99 6.93
CA LEU A 129 -10.89 -9.29 6.56
C LEU A 129 -10.51 -9.73 5.14
N LEU A 130 -10.49 -8.78 4.20
CA LEU A 130 -10.33 -9.06 2.77
C LEU A 130 -8.87 -9.29 2.37
N ASN A 131 -7.93 -9.19 3.31
CA ASN A 131 -6.51 -9.28 3.05
C ASN A 131 -5.94 -10.70 3.16
N PHE A 132 -6.73 -11.68 3.58
CA PHE A 132 -6.29 -13.08 3.67
C PHE A 132 -6.88 -13.89 2.52
N LYS A 133 -6.02 -14.41 1.64
CA LYS A 133 -6.39 -15.26 0.49
C LYS A 133 -6.89 -16.65 0.90
N ASP A 134 -7.03 -16.93 2.19
CA ASP A 134 -7.53 -18.23 2.61
C ASP A 134 -8.97 -18.33 2.12
N LEU A 135 -9.17 -19.00 0.98
CA LEU A 135 -10.41 -19.01 0.20
C LEU A 135 -11.58 -19.47 1.07
N ASP A 136 -11.31 -20.35 2.03
CA ASP A 136 -12.29 -20.82 3.00
C ASP A 136 -12.80 -19.73 3.96
N HIS A 137 -12.04 -18.65 4.17
CA HIS A 137 -12.43 -17.49 4.97
C HIS A 137 -13.26 -16.51 4.15
N PHE A 138 -12.76 -16.10 2.99
CA PHE A 138 -13.45 -15.11 2.15
C PHE A 138 -14.75 -15.69 1.57
N ASP A 139 -14.67 -16.87 0.95
CA ASP A 139 -15.84 -17.55 0.42
C ASP A 139 -16.73 -18.03 1.56
N GLY A 140 -16.14 -18.50 2.66
CA GLY A 140 -16.90 -18.88 3.85
C GLY A 140 -17.74 -17.73 4.40
N ILE A 141 -17.27 -16.49 4.35
CA ILE A 141 -18.02 -15.35 4.86
C ILE A 141 -19.07 -14.88 3.86
N LEU A 142 -18.67 -14.70 2.60
CA LEU A 142 -19.62 -14.29 1.55
C LEU A 142 -20.72 -15.33 1.33
N SER A 143 -20.43 -16.62 1.54
CA SER A 143 -21.40 -17.71 1.34
C SER A 143 -22.12 -18.19 2.60
N LYS A 144 -21.53 -18.04 3.80
CA LYS A 144 -22.12 -18.57 5.06
C LYS A 144 -22.66 -17.48 5.98
N SER A 145 -22.33 -16.21 5.80
CA SER A 145 -22.95 -15.15 6.60
C SER A 145 -24.34 -14.82 6.06
N PHE A 146 -25.36 -14.99 6.90
CA PHE A 146 -26.73 -14.61 6.56
C PHE A 146 -26.92 -13.09 6.51
N GLN A 147 -26.07 -12.33 7.24
CA GLN A 147 -26.06 -10.87 7.24
C GLN A 147 -24.63 -10.37 7.06
N MET A 148 -24.37 -9.71 5.94
CA MET A 148 -23.09 -9.06 5.69
C MET A 148 -23.06 -7.68 6.37
N PRO A 149 -21.92 -7.25 6.95
CA PRO A 149 -21.80 -5.89 7.44
C PRO A 149 -22.05 -4.88 6.32
N PRO A 150 -22.83 -3.81 6.56
CA PRO A 150 -23.11 -2.79 5.55
C PRO A 150 -21.86 -2.03 5.10
N VAL A 151 -20.86 -1.87 5.98
CA VAL A 151 -19.61 -1.17 5.69
C VAL A 151 -18.43 -2.05 6.04
N LEU A 152 -17.59 -2.39 5.07
CA LEU A 152 -16.35 -3.12 5.29
C LEU A 152 -15.15 -2.20 5.04
N SER A 153 -14.06 -2.41 5.77
CA SER A 153 -12.80 -1.71 5.53
C SER A 153 -11.66 -2.73 5.57
N SER A 154 -10.80 -2.72 4.56
CA SER A 154 -9.64 -3.62 4.49
C SER A 154 -8.43 -2.96 3.86
N HIS A 155 -7.26 -3.18 4.45
CA HIS A 155 -6.03 -2.99 3.72
C HIS A 155 -5.90 -4.07 2.63
N MET A 156 -5.26 -3.72 1.53
CA MET A 156 -4.89 -4.65 0.48
C MET A 156 -3.37 -4.67 0.38
N TYR A 157 -2.73 -5.79 0.73
CA TYR A 157 -1.27 -5.91 0.69
C TYR A 157 -0.77 -6.64 -0.54
N THR A 158 -1.62 -7.39 -1.23
CA THR A 158 -1.24 -8.17 -2.40
C THR A 158 -2.17 -7.89 -3.58
N LEU A 159 -1.61 -7.96 -4.78
CA LEU A 159 -2.35 -7.83 -6.03
C LEU A 159 -3.43 -8.92 -6.13
N ASP A 160 -3.07 -10.18 -5.86
CA ASP A 160 -3.98 -11.33 -5.92
C ASP A 160 -5.28 -11.12 -5.15
N ASN A 161 -5.20 -10.63 -3.91
CA ASN A 161 -6.38 -10.39 -3.08
C ASN A 161 -7.26 -9.29 -3.65
N PHE A 162 -6.63 -8.22 -4.16
CA PHE A 162 -7.36 -7.11 -4.74
C PHE A 162 -8.05 -7.49 -6.06
N LEU A 163 -7.35 -8.25 -6.91
CA LEU A 163 -7.93 -8.83 -8.12
C LEU A 163 -9.09 -9.77 -7.79
N TYR A 164 -8.94 -10.61 -6.76
CA TYR A 164 -10.00 -11.50 -6.32
C TYR A 164 -11.25 -10.72 -5.90
N LEU A 165 -11.08 -9.65 -5.12
CA LEU A 165 -12.19 -8.79 -4.72
C LEU A 165 -12.88 -8.14 -5.93
N ILE A 166 -12.11 -7.54 -6.85
CA ILE A 166 -12.66 -6.92 -8.07
C ILE A 166 -13.50 -7.91 -8.89
N LYS A 167 -13.06 -9.16 -8.97
CA LYS A 167 -13.71 -10.22 -9.75
C LYS A 167 -14.99 -10.77 -9.12
N ASN A 168 -15.08 -10.74 -7.80
CA ASN A 168 -16.11 -11.46 -7.06
C ASN A 168 -17.06 -10.55 -6.27
N VAL A 169 -16.82 -9.23 -6.24
CA VAL A 169 -17.71 -8.29 -5.55
C VAL A 169 -19.09 -8.25 -6.24
N PRO A 170 -20.21 -8.36 -5.49
CA PRO A 170 -21.55 -8.24 -6.07
C PRO A 170 -21.80 -6.87 -6.69
N ARG A 171 -22.67 -6.81 -7.72
CA ARG A 171 -23.05 -5.54 -8.37
C ARG A 171 -23.77 -4.56 -7.44
N SER A 172 -24.42 -5.05 -6.39
CA SER A 172 -25.08 -4.23 -5.37
C SER A 172 -24.11 -3.64 -4.34
N THR A 173 -22.82 -4.01 -4.40
CA THR A 173 -21.79 -3.49 -3.50
C THR A 173 -21.00 -2.38 -4.20
N LEU A 174 -20.80 -1.26 -3.50
CA LEU A 174 -19.90 -0.19 -3.93
C LEU A 174 -18.49 -0.46 -3.39
N LEU A 175 -17.52 -0.62 -4.29
CA LEU A 175 -16.10 -0.69 -3.94
C LEU A 175 -15.49 0.72 -3.99
N ILE A 176 -14.94 1.18 -2.87
CA ILE A 176 -14.22 2.45 -2.81
C ILE A 176 -12.75 2.16 -2.55
N TYR A 177 -11.90 2.47 -3.53
CA TYR A 177 -10.45 2.41 -3.38
C TYR A 177 -9.90 3.76 -2.94
N ILE A 178 -9.43 3.82 -1.70
CA ILE A 178 -8.87 5.00 -1.09
C ILE A 178 -7.38 5.05 -1.43
N HIS A 179 -7.02 6.07 -2.18
CA HIS A 179 -5.73 6.23 -2.78
C HIS A 179 -4.94 7.37 -2.13
N ARG A 180 -3.62 7.21 -2.08
CA ARG A 180 -2.67 8.24 -1.67
C ARG A 180 -1.52 8.18 -2.65
N GLU A 181 -1.10 9.35 -3.13
CA GLU A 181 0.03 9.50 -4.05
C GLU A 181 1.23 8.72 -3.51
N GLU A 182 1.78 7.82 -4.35
CA GLU A 182 2.69 6.78 -3.88
C GLU A 182 3.94 7.36 -3.21
N THR A 183 4.47 8.48 -3.68
CA THR A 183 5.66 9.10 -3.09
C THR A 183 5.38 9.59 -1.67
N ALA A 184 4.29 10.33 -1.47
CA ALA A 184 3.84 10.78 -0.17
C ALA A 184 3.48 9.60 0.76
N ARG A 185 2.91 8.53 0.20
CA ARG A 185 2.65 7.28 0.93
C ARG A 185 3.95 6.63 1.38
N LEU A 186 4.92 6.47 0.49
CA LEU A 186 6.23 5.88 0.79
C LEU A 186 6.94 6.69 1.88
N GLN A 187 7.02 8.01 1.74
CA GLN A 187 7.61 8.88 2.77
C GLN A 187 6.93 8.67 4.14
N SER A 188 5.61 8.54 4.15
CA SER A 188 4.85 8.25 5.37
C SER A 188 5.15 6.87 5.94
N ALA A 189 5.35 5.86 5.10
CA ALA A 189 5.64 4.49 5.51
C ALA A 189 7.06 4.36 6.06
N VAL A 190 8.06 4.95 5.40
CA VAL A 190 9.44 4.99 5.90
C VAL A 190 9.49 5.70 7.24
N ASN A 191 8.85 6.86 7.35
CA ASN A 191 8.80 7.59 8.62
C ASN A 191 8.08 6.80 9.72
N GLU A 192 7.01 6.06 9.40
CA GLU A 192 6.34 5.18 10.35
C GLU A 192 7.27 4.07 10.86
N VAL A 193 7.79 3.27 9.94
CA VAL A 193 8.57 2.07 10.23
C VAL A 193 9.85 2.42 10.97
N VAL A 194 10.62 3.39 10.47
CA VAL A 194 11.89 3.80 11.10
C VAL A 194 11.65 4.42 12.48
N THR A 195 10.60 5.22 12.65
CA THR A 195 10.27 5.75 13.98
C THR A 195 9.86 4.64 14.95
N ASN A 196 9.13 3.62 14.49
CA ASN A 196 8.75 2.48 15.32
C ASN A 196 9.96 1.60 15.70
N TRP A 197 10.93 1.44 14.79
CA TRP A 197 12.22 0.84 15.12
C TRP A 197 12.95 1.63 16.21
N CYS A 198 12.99 2.96 16.09
CA CYS A 198 13.62 3.83 17.09
C CYS A 198 12.93 3.72 18.46
N ARG A 199 11.61 3.51 18.48
CA ARG A 199 10.83 3.25 19.71
C ARG A 199 11.04 1.86 20.30
N ARG A 200 11.79 0.98 19.62
CA ARG A 200 11.89 -0.45 19.93
C ARG A 200 10.50 -1.07 20.07
N GLY A 201 9.62 -0.83 19.09
CA GLY A 201 8.28 -1.42 19.07
C GLY A 201 7.30 -0.93 20.15
N ASN A 202 7.67 -0.02 21.06
CA ASN A 202 6.80 0.49 22.13
C ASN A 202 5.70 1.47 21.64
N GLY A 203 5.52 1.63 20.33
CA GLY A 203 4.60 2.61 19.73
C GLY A 203 3.21 2.08 19.35
N TYR A 204 3.03 0.76 19.28
CA TYR A 204 1.76 0.13 18.93
C TYR A 204 1.54 -1.13 19.79
N PRO A 205 0.40 -1.27 20.49
CA PRO A 205 0.13 -2.49 21.25
C PRO A 205 0.06 -3.70 20.30
N GLY A 206 0.99 -4.65 20.47
CA GLY A 206 0.92 -5.97 19.84
C GLY A 206 1.80 -6.21 18.60
N VAL A 207 2.53 -5.21 18.08
CA VAL A 207 3.46 -5.41 16.96
C VAL A 207 4.84 -4.84 17.28
N TYR A 208 5.72 -5.69 17.79
CA TYR A 208 7.13 -5.34 17.95
C TYR A 208 7.83 -5.48 16.60
N LEU A 209 8.22 -4.36 16.01
CA LEU A 209 9.05 -4.33 14.80
C LEU A 209 10.50 -4.09 15.23
N GLU A 210 11.35 -5.10 15.03
CA GLU A 210 12.79 -4.95 15.21
C GLU A 210 13.41 -4.19 14.03
N PRO A 211 14.44 -3.36 14.28
CA PRO A 211 15.26 -2.86 13.19
C PRO A 211 15.91 -4.01 12.42
N PRO A 212 16.23 -3.81 11.13
CA PRO A 212 16.76 -4.85 10.25
C PRO A 212 18.11 -5.43 10.71
N THR A 213 18.88 -4.65 11.48
CA THR A 213 20.17 -5.00 12.07
C THR A 213 20.32 -4.35 13.45
N LYS A 214 21.15 -4.93 14.34
CA LYS A 214 21.42 -4.37 15.68
C LYS A 214 22.11 -3.01 15.62
N ASP A 215 22.90 -2.78 14.58
CA ASP A 215 23.68 -1.57 14.37
C ASP A 215 22.99 -0.61 13.37
N PHE A 216 21.69 -0.81 13.13
CA PHE A 216 20.92 0.05 12.22
C PHE A 216 21.00 1.51 12.69
N PHE A 217 20.71 1.76 13.96
CA PHE A 217 20.96 3.04 14.60
C PHE A 217 22.37 3.06 15.18
N ASP A 218 23.13 4.10 14.86
CA ASP A 218 24.50 4.26 15.35
C ASP A 218 24.58 5.03 16.68
N LYS A 219 23.48 5.69 17.05
CA LYS A 219 23.27 6.30 18.37
C LYS A 219 21.78 6.36 18.68
N GLU A 220 21.42 5.96 19.90
CA GLU A 220 20.07 6.15 20.46
C GLU A 220 20.20 7.01 21.74
N ASP A 221 19.47 8.12 21.80
CA ASP A 221 19.49 9.09 22.89
C ASP A 221 18.06 9.41 23.32
N GLY A 222 17.51 8.54 24.16
CA GLY A 222 16.11 8.61 24.59
C GLY A 222 15.15 8.46 23.41
N SER A 223 14.45 9.54 23.07
CA SER A 223 13.51 9.58 21.95
C SER A 223 14.16 9.98 20.61
N VAL A 224 15.48 10.20 20.57
CA VAL A 224 16.19 10.58 19.35
C VAL A 224 17.09 9.44 18.89
N CYS A 225 16.87 8.91 17.68
CA CYS A 225 17.77 7.94 17.07
C CYS A 225 18.51 8.53 15.89
N HIS A 226 19.76 8.11 15.73
CA HIS A 226 20.63 8.52 14.65
C HIS A 226 20.90 7.32 13.75
N VAL A 227 20.75 7.50 12.44
CA VAL A 227 20.98 6.48 11.42
C VAL A 227 21.90 7.05 10.34
N SER A 228 22.87 6.27 9.87
CA SER A 228 23.65 6.69 8.70
C SER A 228 22.79 6.66 7.44
N GLU A 229 23.03 7.57 6.50
CA GLU A 229 22.34 7.54 5.21
C GLU A 229 22.50 6.18 4.51
N GLU A 230 23.68 5.57 4.63
CA GLU A 230 23.97 4.24 4.08
C GLU A 230 23.10 3.14 4.71
N ASN A 231 23.00 3.08 6.05
CA ASN A 231 22.15 2.10 6.72
C ASN A 231 20.67 2.31 6.39
N LEU A 232 20.23 3.57 6.34
CA LEU A 232 18.86 3.90 5.96
C LEU A 232 18.54 3.38 4.55
N ILE A 233 19.43 3.57 3.58
CA ILE A 233 19.23 3.12 2.21
C ILE A 233 19.31 1.60 2.11
N ASN A 234 20.39 0.99 2.61
CA ASN A 234 20.68 -0.42 2.38
C ASN A 234 19.79 -1.35 3.21
N ASP A 235 19.59 -1.01 4.49
CA ASP A 235 18.84 -1.87 5.41
C ASP A 235 17.39 -1.39 5.57
N GLY A 236 17.19 -0.06 5.66
CA GLY A 236 15.88 0.54 5.90
C GLY A 236 14.98 0.60 4.67
N LEU A 237 15.56 0.83 3.49
CA LEU A 237 14.85 0.88 2.20
C LEU A 237 15.19 -0.30 1.29
N GLY A 238 16.11 -1.17 1.70
CA GLY A 238 16.42 -2.41 1.01
C GLY A 238 15.37 -3.51 1.22
N GLU A 239 15.73 -4.74 0.85
CA GLU A 239 14.83 -5.90 0.85
C GLU A 239 14.04 -6.05 2.16
N LYS A 240 14.74 -6.04 3.31
CA LYS A 240 14.12 -6.18 4.64
C LYS A 240 13.13 -5.06 4.96
N GLY A 241 13.45 -3.81 4.63
CA GLY A 241 12.52 -2.69 4.81
C GLY A 241 11.28 -2.83 3.93
N MET A 242 11.48 -3.28 2.69
CA MET A 242 10.42 -3.47 1.69
C MET A 242 9.50 -4.68 1.97
N GLU A 243 9.89 -5.60 2.84
CA GLU A 243 9.01 -6.65 3.39
C GLU A 243 7.98 -6.10 4.40
N LEU A 244 8.23 -4.91 4.95
CA LEU A 244 7.33 -4.21 5.88
C LEU A 244 6.40 -3.24 5.14
N GLU A 245 5.71 -2.39 5.91
CA GLU A 245 4.75 -1.38 5.41
C GLU A 245 5.32 -0.45 4.32
N ILE A 246 6.65 -0.27 4.27
CA ILE A 246 7.34 0.50 3.24
C ILE A 246 7.00 -0.06 1.85
N GLY A 247 7.03 -1.38 1.67
CA GLY A 247 6.77 -2.03 0.39
C GLY A 247 5.31 -2.41 0.14
N LEU A 248 4.37 -2.09 1.03
CA LEU A 248 2.92 -2.40 0.90
C LEU A 248 2.14 -1.24 0.26
N GLY A 249 2.68 -0.68 -0.82
CA GLY A 249 2.18 0.52 -1.50
C GLY A 249 1.16 0.30 -2.61
N ALA A 250 0.62 1.40 -3.13
CA ALA A 250 -0.36 1.41 -4.22
C ALA A 250 0.24 0.89 -5.52
N THR A 251 1.54 1.10 -5.74
CA THR A 251 2.25 0.61 -6.92
C THR A 251 2.02 -0.89 -7.12
N LYS A 252 2.10 -1.72 -6.08
CA LYS A 252 1.86 -3.17 -6.20
C LYS A 252 0.40 -3.55 -6.50
N LEU A 253 -0.56 -2.69 -6.18
CA LEU A 253 -1.99 -2.98 -6.31
C LEU A 253 -2.60 -2.41 -7.59
N LEU A 254 -2.12 -1.26 -8.04
CA LEU A 254 -2.66 -0.51 -9.16
C LEU A 254 -1.77 -0.70 -10.39
N HIS A 255 -1.76 -1.93 -10.89
CA HIS A 255 -0.99 -2.35 -12.06
C HIS A 255 -1.88 -2.66 -13.26
N CYS A 256 -1.24 -2.94 -14.38
CA CYS A 256 -1.89 -3.27 -15.66
C CYS A 256 -2.98 -4.36 -15.52
N GLU A 257 -2.75 -5.41 -14.73
CA GLU A 257 -3.73 -6.48 -14.48
C GLU A 257 -4.97 -6.00 -13.70
N THR A 258 -4.80 -5.05 -12.79
CA THR A 258 -5.90 -4.44 -12.04
C THR A 258 -6.82 -3.69 -12.96
N TYR A 259 -6.28 -2.89 -13.88
CA TYR A 259 -7.09 -2.16 -14.85
C TYR A 259 -7.79 -3.09 -15.83
N ASN A 260 -7.08 -4.11 -16.31
CA ASN A 260 -7.70 -5.14 -17.13
C ASN A 260 -8.87 -5.81 -16.39
N SER A 261 -8.72 -6.08 -15.09
CA SER A 261 -9.79 -6.65 -14.28
C SER A 261 -10.94 -5.66 -14.05
N ILE A 262 -10.66 -4.38 -13.79
CA ILE A 262 -11.71 -3.35 -13.69
C ILE A 262 -12.52 -3.28 -14.99
N LEU A 263 -11.86 -3.42 -16.14
CA LEU A 263 -12.51 -3.36 -17.44
C LEU A 263 -13.27 -4.63 -17.81
N GLU A 264 -12.73 -5.79 -17.45
CA GLU A 264 -13.36 -7.09 -17.72
C GLU A 264 -14.60 -7.31 -16.83
N TYR A 265 -14.52 -6.93 -15.56
CA TYR A 265 -15.55 -7.24 -14.57
C TYR A 265 -16.46 -6.04 -14.25
N ALA A 266 -16.09 -4.83 -14.67
CA ALA A 266 -16.85 -3.58 -14.48
C ALA A 266 -17.42 -3.44 -13.05
N PRO A 267 -16.57 -3.52 -11.99
CA PRO A 267 -17.04 -3.39 -10.63
C PRO A 267 -17.68 -2.02 -10.43
N ASN A 268 -18.69 -1.92 -9.57
CA ASN A 268 -19.20 -0.63 -9.14
C ASN A 268 -18.16 0.03 -8.24
N MET A 269 -17.22 0.75 -8.85
CA MET A 269 -15.98 1.16 -8.20
C MET A 269 -15.74 2.68 -8.29
N VAL A 270 -15.34 3.25 -7.17
CA VAL A 270 -14.91 4.65 -7.03
C VAL A 270 -13.50 4.67 -6.47
N PHE A 271 -12.67 5.54 -7.03
CA PHE A 271 -11.38 5.89 -6.47
C PHE A 271 -11.50 7.23 -5.73
N MET A 272 -10.83 7.36 -4.60
CA MET A 272 -10.91 8.53 -3.73
C MET A 272 -9.54 8.95 -3.22
N ASP A 273 -9.22 10.25 -3.17
CA ASP A 273 -8.07 10.75 -2.39
C ASP A 273 -8.31 10.54 -0.88
N TYR A 274 -7.34 9.94 -0.18
CA TYR A 274 -7.39 9.71 1.28
C TYR A 274 -7.71 10.96 2.11
N LYS A 275 -7.45 12.16 1.59
CA LYS A 275 -7.81 13.42 2.27
C LYS A 275 -9.32 13.61 2.41
N GLN A 276 -10.11 12.98 1.56
CA GLN A 276 -11.58 13.02 1.59
C GLN A 276 -12.19 12.01 2.57
N ALA A 277 -11.38 11.37 3.40
CA ALA A 277 -11.83 10.38 4.38
C ALA A 277 -12.95 10.89 5.30
N ASN A 278 -12.93 12.15 5.72
CA ASN A 278 -13.98 12.69 6.59
C ASN A 278 -15.30 12.89 5.83
N GLU A 279 -15.23 13.46 4.62
CA GLU A 279 -16.40 13.65 3.76
C GLU A 279 -17.03 12.31 3.39
N LEU A 280 -16.23 11.29 3.09
CA LEU A 280 -16.74 9.96 2.81
C LEU A 280 -17.43 9.32 4.03
N GLN A 281 -16.87 9.48 5.24
CA GLN A 281 -17.49 8.98 6.46
C GLN A 281 -18.87 9.59 6.67
N GLU A 282 -19.01 10.90 6.47
CA GLU A 282 -20.29 11.60 6.55
C GLU A 282 -21.31 10.98 5.57
N LEU A 283 -20.97 10.89 4.29
CA LEU A 283 -21.86 10.31 3.27
C LEU A 283 -22.26 8.85 3.53
N ILE A 284 -21.35 8.03 4.06
CA ILE A 284 -21.65 6.64 4.41
C ILE A 284 -22.54 6.59 5.66
N SER A 285 -22.25 7.42 6.65
CA SER A 285 -22.99 7.45 7.93
C SER A 285 -24.46 7.80 7.75
N GLU A 286 -24.79 8.74 6.86
CA GLU A 286 -26.17 9.15 6.55
C GLU A 286 -27.11 7.96 6.26
N LYS A 287 -26.57 6.90 5.65
CA LYS A 287 -27.34 5.70 5.31
C LYS A 287 -27.13 4.55 6.27
N TYR A 288 -25.88 4.18 6.54
CA TYR A 288 -25.56 2.89 7.13
C TYR A 288 -25.39 2.94 8.65
N CYS A 289 -25.07 4.11 9.20
CA CYS A 289 -24.89 4.30 10.63
C CYS A 289 -25.19 5.76 11.03
N PRO A 290 -26.47 6.17 11.01
CA PRO A 290 -26.86 7.57 11.28
C PRO A 290 -26.43 8.08 12.67
N ASP A 291 -26.24 7.17 13.62
CA ASP A 291 -25.68 7.49 14.95
C ASP A 291 -24.27 8.13 14.91
N LEU A 292 -23.56 8.01 13.79
CA LEU A 292 -22.22 8.57 13.58
C LEU A 292 -22.22 9.82 12.68
N GLU A 293 -23.40 10.29 12.25
CA GLU A 293 -23.52 11.47 11.38
C GLU A 293 -23.00 12.73 12.12
N GLY A 294 -22.12 13.47 11.46
CA GLY A 294 -21.50 14.67 12.03
C GLY A 294 -20.32 14.43 13.00
N ASP A 295 -20.02 13.17 13.31
CA ASP A 295 -18.93 12.77 14.20
C ASP A 295 -17.83 12.00 13.43
N PRO A 296 -17.03 12.67 12.58
CA PRO A 296 -16.00 12.00 11.81
C PRO A 296 -14.98 11.36 12.75
N ILE A 297 -14.76 10.06 12.57
CA ILE A 297 -13.77 9.32 13.35
C ILE A 297 -12.42 9.70 12.77
N ALA A 298 -11.62 10.38 13.59
CA ALA A 298 -10.23 10.67 13.32
C ALA A 298 -9.36 9.77 14.19
N SER A 299 -8.49 8.97 13.56
CA SER A 299 -7.51 8.13 14.25
C SER A 299 -6.14 8.33 13.64
N ASN A 300 -5.10 8.40 14.45
CA ASN A 300 -3.71 8.60 14.00
C ASN A 300 -3.46 9.91 13.21
N VAL A 301 -4.22 10.98 13.47
CA VAL A 301 -3.96 12.31 12.89
C VAL A 301 -2.69 12.87 13.52
N GLY A 302 -1.55 12.54 12.93
CA GLY A 302 -0.26 13.20 13.16
C GLY A 302 0.11 13.44 14.62
N ALA A 303 -0.28 12.52 15.54
CA ALA A 303 0.12 12.62 16.94
C ALA A 303 1.62 12.85 16.95
N GLU A 304 2.05 14.00 17.49
CA GLU A 304 3.45 14.38 17.53
C GLU A 304 4.21 13.17 18.08
N LYS A 305 4.97 12.53 17.19
CA LYS A 305 5.74 11.38 17.61
C LYS A 305 6.87 11.99 18.44
N GLU A 306 6.80 11.81 19.76
CA GLU A 306 7.84 12.22 20.70
C GLU A 306 9.23 11.72 20.28
N THR A 307 9.26 10.70 19.42
CA THR A 307 10.43 10.08 18.83
C THR A 307 10.83 10.71 17.51
N GLN A 308 12.09 11.12 17.40
CA GLN A 308 12.69 11.71 16.21
C GLN A 308 13.79 10.80 15.67
N THR A 309 13.87 10.69 14.34
CA THR A 309 15.01 10.05 13.67
C THR A 309 15.81 11.09 12.90
N LEU A 310 17.12 11.12 13.14
CA LEU A 310 18.10 11.97 12.46
C LEU A 310 18.97 11.13 11.54
N VAL A 311 19.06 11.53 10.27
CA VAL A 311 19.91 10.91 9.25
C VAL A 311 21.25 11.63 9.22
N LYS A 312 22.34 10.88 9.38
CA LYS A 312 23.71 11.39 9.18
C LYS A 312 24.02 11.39 7.69
N VAL A 313 24.16 12.57 7.11
CA VAL A 313 24.57 12.75 5.71
C VAL A 313 26.02 13.18 5.65
N GLN A 314 26.77 12.63 4.68
CA GLN A 314 28.15 13.07 4.45
C GLN A 314 28.14 14.41 3.71
N SER A 315 28.63 15.46 4.37
CA SER A 315 28.89 16.74 3.71
C SER A 315 30.17 16.63 2.89
N GLY A 316 30.09 16.90 1.58
CA GLY A 316 31.16 16.67 0.60
C GLY A 316 32.45 17.50 0.78
N ALA A 317 32.56 18.32 1.83
CA ALA A 317 33.72 19.17 2.06
C ALA A 317 34.29 18.98 3.49
N ALA A 318 35.04 17.90 3.72
CA ALA A 318 35.91 17.67 4.90
C ALA A 318 35.33 17.98 6.30
N GLY A 319 34.01 18.07 6.42
CA GLY A 319 33.29 18.52 7.59
C GLY A 319 32.59 17.37 8.32
N LYS A 320 32.29 17.58 9.60
CA LYS A 320 31.49 16.65 10.41
C LYS A 320 30.18 16.30 9.68
N PRO A 321 29.67 15.07 9.80
CA PRO A 321 28.40 14.69 9.19
C PRO A 321 27.29 15.60 9.69
N ASP A 322 26.45 16.08 8.78
CA ASP A 322 25.28 16.86 9.12
C ASP A 322 24.16 15.92 9.59
N LEU A 323 23.41 16.36 10.60
CA LEU A 323 22.23 15.66 11.08
C LEU A 323 20.98 16.31 10.50
N VAL A 324 20.21 15.53 9.75
CA VAL A 324 18.97 16.00 9.12
C VAL A 324 17.80 15.18 9.63
N LEU A 325 16.66 15.81 9.92
CA LEU A 325 15.45 15.07 10.28
C LEU A 325 15.05 14.11 9.15
N LEU A 326 14.66 12.88 9.49
CA LEU A 326 14.27 11.86 8.50
C LEU A 326 13.22 12.38 7.50
N ARG A 327 12.22 13.13 7.97
CA ARG A 327 11.19 13.73 7.11
C ARG A 327 11.79 14.68 6.08
N ASP A 328 12.76 15.50 6.49
CA ASP A 328 13.39 16.47 5.61
C ASP A 328 14.35 15.80 4.63
N TRP A 329 15.07 14.76 5.07
CA TRP A 329 15.87 13.91 4.20
C TRP A 329 15.01 13.22 3.13
N LEU A 330 13.88 12.62 3.52
CA LEU A 330 12.92 11.97 2.62
C LEU A 330 12.36 12.94 1.57
N LYS A 331 12.06 14.18 1.99
CA LYS A 331 11.62 15.24 1.07
C LYS A 331 12.72 15.62 0.10
N ALA A 332 13.96 15.76 0.57
CA ALA A 332 15.10 16.10 -0.28
C ALA A 332 15.44 14.97 -1.28
N LYS A 333 15.20 13.71 -0.94
CA LYS A 333 15.48 12.53 -1.76
C LYS A 333 14.29 12.05 -2.60
N GLN A 334 13.20 12.80 -2.63
CA GLN A 334 11.97 12.45 -3.33
C GLN A 334 12.23 11.87 -4.74
N ASN A 335 12.95 12.58 -5.60
CA ASN A 335 13.18 12.13 -6.97
C ASN A 335 13.98 10.82 -7.05
N THR A 336 14.91 10.59 -6.12
CA THR A 336 15.67 9.34 -6.05
C THR A 336 14.78 8.18 -5.62
N LEU A 337 13.87 8.41 -4.66
CA LEU A 337 12.88 7.42 -4.24
C LEU A 337 11.91 7.09 -5.38
N GLU A 338 11.45 8.10 -6.12
CA GLU A 338 10.62 7.89 -7.31
C GLU A 338 11.35 7.07 -8.38
N TRP A 339 12.65 7.32 -8.56
CA TRP A 339 13.50 6.55 -9.47
C TRP A 339 13.66 5.10 -9.04
N SER A 340 13.93 4.83 -7.76
CA SER A 340 14.13 3.47 -7.25
C SER A 340 12.84 2.64 -7.27
N LEU A 341 11.68 3.29 -7.15
CA LEU A 341 10.37 2.67 -7.33
C LEU A 341 9.99 2.47 -8.81
N GLY A 342 10.80 2.94 -9.77
CA GLY A 342 10.50 2.84 -11.20
C GLY A 342 9.30 3.70 -11.65
N MET A 343 8.96 4.75 -10.89
CA MET A 343 7.84 5.67 -11.17
C MET A 343 8.20 6.80 -12.15
N ASN A 344 9.45 6.84 -12.59
CA ASN A 344 10.02 7.88 -13.45
C ASN A 344 10.07 7.50 -14.95
N SER A 345 9.96 6.21 -15.30
CA SER A 345 10.05 5.77 -16.69
C SER A 345 8.66 5.61 -17.29
N LYS A 346 8.25 6.48 -18.24
CA LYS A 346 6.97 6.39 -18.97
C LYS A 346 6.68 5.04 -19.67
N ALA A 347 7.65 4.12 -19.67
CA ALA A 347 7.57 2.81 -20.30
C ALA A 347 7.27 1.64 -19.34
N SER A 348 7.25 1.86 -18.01
CA SER A 348 6.92 0.81 -17.04
C SER A 348 5.43 0.83 -16.66
N CYS A 349 4.84 -0.33 -16.33
CA CYS A 349 3.47 -0.38 -15.77
C CYS A 349 3.33 0.48 -14.50
N THR A 350 4.42 0.71 -13.77
CA THR A 350 4.46 1.58 -12.58
C THR A 350 4.32 3.07 -12.93
N ALA A 351 4.82 3.54 -14.08
CA ALA A 351 4.57 4.92 -14.51
C ALA A 351 3.14 5.15 -15.02
N ASN A 352 2.46 4.10 -15.49
CA ASN A 352 1.03 4.18 -15.77
C ASN A 352 0.23 4.43 -14.48
N THR A 353 0.67 3.89 -13.33
CA THR A 353 0.10 4.23 -12.03
C THR A 353 0.20 5.74 -11.79
N ARG A 354 1.36 6.37 -11.99
CA ARG A 354 1.52 7.83 -11.81
C ARG A 354 0.64 8.66 -12.74
N ILE A 355 0.55 8.29 -14.02
CA ILE A 355 -0.37 8.96 -14.95
C ILE A 355 -1.80 8.84 -14.43
N MET A 356 -2.17 7.69 -13.89
CA MET A 356 -3.49 7.51 -13.29
C MET A 356 -3.70 8.29 -12.00
N GLU A 357 -2.69 8.38 -11.15
CA GLU A 357 -2.69 9.26 -9.98
C GLU A 357 -2.93 10.71 -10.40
N ASP A 358 -2.18 11.22 -11.37
CA ASP A 358 -2.33 12.60 -11.87
C ASP A 358 -3.78 12.86 -12.33
N ASN A 359 -4.37 11.94 -13.09
CA ASN A 359 -5.76 12.04 -13.54
C ASN A 359 -6.80 11.90 -12.42
N LEU A 360 -6.51 11.05 -11.43
CA LEU A 360 -7.37 10.88 -10.27
C LEU A 360 -7.43 12.17 -9.45
N PHE A 361 -6.27 12.74 -9.17
CA PHE A 361 -6.10 13.92 -8.32
C PHE A 361 -6.50 15.23 -9.01
N GLU A 362 -6.78 15.16 -10.30
CA GLU A 362 -7.26 16.27 -11.11
C GLU A 362 -8.75 16.59 -10.88
N CYS A 363 -9.54 15.68 -10.29
CA CYS A 363 -10.94 15.93 -9.97
C CYS A 363 -11.11 16.82 -8.73
N GLU A 364 -11.92 17.87 -8.83
CA GLU A 364 -12.10 18.91 -7.79
C GLU A 364 -12.47 18.36 -6.40
N HIS A 365 -13.36 17.36 -6.36
CA HIS A 365 -13.78 16.73 -5.11
C HIS A 365 -12.96 15.49 -4.74
N GLY A 366 -11.97 15.10 -5.55
CA GLY A 366 -11.11 13.95 -5.28
C GLY A 366 -11.82 12.59 -5.39
N PHE A 367 -12.96 12.50 -6.09
CA PHE A 367 -13.70 11.26 -6.35
C PHE A 367 -13.78 10.96 -7.85
N VAL A 368 -13.47 9.72 -8.23
CA VAL A 368 -13.47 9.28 -9.63
C VAL A 368 -14.18 7.95 -9.75
N ARG A 369 -15.20 7.89 -10.60
CA ARG A 369 -15.81 6.61 -11.00
C ARG A 369 -15.05 6.05 -12.19
N ALA A 370 -14.63 4.79 -12.08
CA ALA A 370 -14.16 4.04 -13.23
C ALA A 370 -15.37 3.42 -13.94
N SER A 371 -15.50 3.61 -15.25
CA SER A 371 -16.54 2.97 -16.05
C SER A 371 -15.98 2.34 -17.31
N VAL A 372 -16.59 1.22 -17.69
CA VAL A 372 -16.34 0.55 -18.96
C VAL A 372 -17.37 1.07 -19.94
N VAL A 373 -16.93 1.53 -21.10
CA VAL A 373 -17.83 1.84 -22.21
C VAL A 373 -17.70 0.74 -23.23
N GLU A 374 -18.81 0.04 -23.47
CA GLU A 374 -18.93 -0.89 -24.59
C GLU A 374 -18.77 -0.08 -25.88
N SER A 375 -17.79 -0.50 -26.70
CA SER A 375 -17.48 0.11 -27.99
C SER A 375 -18.49 -0.24 -29.06
#